data_AF-A0A9D5DGD9-F1
#
_entry.id   AF-A0A9D5DGD9-F1
#
_cell.length_a   1.000
_cell.length_b   1.000
_cell.length_c   1.000
_cell.angle_alpha   90.00
_cell.angle_beta   90.00
_cell.angle_gamma   90.00
#
_symmetry.space_group_name_H-M   'P 1'
#
loop_
_entity.id
_entity.type
_entity.pdbx_description
1 polymer ?
#
loop_
_entity_poly.entity_id
_entity_poly.type
_entity_poly.pdbx_seq_one_letter_code
_entity_poly.pdbx_strand_id
1 'polypeptide(L)'
;MSAKSAANVMLGVALGAALGYKLYPSFEGNHIRHNLIRNMDLQRIQVGGHGMFKRLGKHCYDRFTKPITGGFYPSIKLPSMENLILRESYLSSVSFKDKIPNWVAERITDETCNGIAERANCIFQVDPEVPLIWSAENKDYFASGYSRGHMAAAGQHKETATSQSDTFYLTGNILPQDLSNNGGDWYRLELISRELTKYYQDVYVVSGPLFAPNHMRSQDFIKLAQNLENIKRETPPKDAFGQICVVHKKDVLDKARELGDEKKINPKLVVKSDIRDTSVETVTYKVIGDKLVSVPTHLFKIILAVNPKKVQNNGTPPIAFGSFIMRNEPENKRYLISDYMVPLKSIEIVTGLDFSGIKEFAINYLKANIPKKDFKKLLKYQGHDGVESIYSICNVRDTLKHGTNAQSICIDKDSDRVEAWRHLGYIKLSKTKQELEELWSKIKKVGYDKENIFLRKEYVDKCKFLGMDPEEF
;
A
#
# COMPACT_ATOMS: atom_id res chain seq x y z
N MET A 1 11.40 -40.89 7.80
CA MET A 1 10.76 -40.60 9.11
C MET A 1 11.04 -41.77 10.04
N SER A 2 11.51 -41.54 11.28
CA SER A 2 11.79 -42.65 12.20
C SER A 2 10.51 -43.20 12.84
N ALA A 3 10.49 -44.45 13.28
CA ALA A 3 9.32 -45.08 13.93
C ALA A 3 8.85 -44.30 15.19
N LYS A 4 9.77 -43.62 15.90
CA LYS A 4 9.44 -42.72 17.02
C LYS A 4 8.69 -41.46 16.57
N SER A 5 9.00 -40.94 15.39
CA SER A 5 8.32 -39.77 14.83
C SER A 5 6.87 -40.08 14.47
N ALA A 6 6.59 -41.28 13.96
CA ALA A 6 5.23 -41.72 13.64
C ALA A 6 4.38 -41.92 14.91
N ALA A 7 4.96 -42.47 15.97
CA ALA A 7 4.27 -42.67 17.26
C ALA A 7 3.85 -41.34 17.91
N ASN A 8 4.70 -40.31 17.85
CA ASN A 8 4.40 -38.99 18.42
C ASN A 8 3.31 -38.25 17.64
N VAL A 9 3.26 -38.40 16.31
CA VAL A 9 2.19 -37.84 15.47
C VAL A 9 0.85 -38.52 15.80
N MET A 10 0.82 -39.85 15.91
CA MET A 10 -0.40 -40.59 16.25
C MET A 10 -0.91 -40.25 17.66
N LEU A 11 0.00 -40.03 18.62
CA LEU A 11 -0.36 -39.60 19.97
C LEU A 11 -0.95 -38.18 19.98
N GLY A 12 -0.39 -37.26 19.18
CA GLY A 12 -0.91 -35.90 19.02
C GLY A 12 -2.30 -35.85 18.35
N VAL A 13 -2.54 -36.71 17.36
CA VAL A 13 -3.85 -36.84 16.70
C VAL A 13 -4.91 -37.39 17.67
N ALA A 14 -4.55 -38.39 18.48
CA ALA A 14 -5.45 -38.98 19.46
C ALA A 14 -5.85 -37.99 20.57
N LEU A 15 -4.89 -37.19 21.06
CA LEU A 15 -5.15 -36.14 22.05
C LEU A 15 -6.02 -35.01 21.49
N GLY A 16 -5.79 -34.58 20.24
CA GLY A 16 -6.60 -33.56 19.58
C GLY A 16 -8.06 -33.98 19.40
N ALA A 17 -8.30 -35.23 19.03
CA ALA A 17 -9.64 -35.79 18.89
C ALA A 17 -10.37 -35.91 20.24
N ALA A 18 -9.68 -36.30 21.31
CA ALA A 18 -10.26 -36.41 22.65
C ALA A 18 -10.65 -35.06 23.27
N LEU A 19 -9.98 -33.97 22.87
CA LEU A 19 -10.23 -32.60 23.32
C LEU A 19 -11.20 -31.82 22.41
N GLY A 20 -11.84 -32.47 21.42
CA GLY A 20 -12.82 -31.84 20.54
C GLY A 20 -12.23 -30.94 19.45
N TYR A 21 -10.92 -30.92 19.25
CA TYR A 21 -10.26 -30.20 18.17
C TYR A 21 -10.33 -31.04 16.88
N LYS A 22 -11.18 -30.65 15.94
CA LYS A 22 -11.12 -31.16 14.56
C LYS A 22 -9.91 -30.55 13.85
N LEU A 23 -8.86 -31.34 13.65
CA LEU A 23 -7.78 -31.00 12.73
C LEU A 23 -8.33 -31.03 11.30
N TYR A 24 -8.39 -29.87 10.65
CA TYR A 24 -8.52 -29.81 9.20
C TYR A 24 -7.17 -30.18 8.57
N PRO A 25 -7.12 -31.09 7.57
CA PRO A 25 -5.87 -31.44 6.91
C PRO A 25 -5.33 -30.23 6.15
N SER A 26 -4.38 -29.50 6.73
CA SER A 26 -3.50 -28.64 5.96
C SER A 26 -2.53 -29.55 5.22
N PHE A 27 -2.66 -29.56 3.89
CA PHE A 27 -1.85 -30.28 2.93
C PHE A 27 -0.37 -30.36 3.34
N GLU A 28 0.13 -31.58 3.49
CA GLU A 28 1.55 -31.91 3.56
C GLU A 28 2.26 -31.41 2.29
N GLY A 29 3.41 -30.77 2.49
CA GLY A 29 4.25 -30.30 1.42
C GLY A 29 4.77 -31.45 0.56
N ASN A 30 4.84 -31.21 -0.74
CA ASN A 30 5.76 -31.93 -1.61
C ASN A 30 6.45 -30.96 -2.56
N HIS A 31 7.77 -31.03 -2.54
CA HIS A 31 8.67 -30.58 -3.58
C HIS A 31 8.19 -31.05 -4.97
N ILE A 32 7.39 -30.26 -5.67
CA ILE A 32 7.13 -30.45 -7.10
C ILE A 32 7.10 -29.08 -7.80
N ARG A 33 8.20 -28.81 -8.53
CA ARG A 33 8.33 -27.93 -9.71
C ARG A 33 8.29 -26.41 -9.53
N HIS A 34 9.44 -25.87 -9.16
CA HIS A 34 9.91 -24.51 -9.50
C HIS A 34 10.07 -24.24 -11.02
N ASN A 35 9.49 -25.06 -11.91
CA ASN A 35 9.59 -24.90 -13.37
C ASN A 35 8.23 -25.02 -14.10
N LEU A 36 7.09 -24.98 -13.40
CA LEU A 36 5.77 -25.03 -14.07
C LEU A 36 4.91 -23.76 -13.97
N ILE A 37 5.38 -22.69 -13.29
CA ILE A 37 4.71 -21.38 -13.25
C ILE A 37 5.33 -20.42 -14.27
N ARG A 38 5.62 -20.93 -15.48
CA ARG A 38 6.05 -20.06 -16.60
C ARG A 38 5.12 -20.04 -17.80
N ASN A 39 4.08 -20.89 -17.86
CA ASN A 39 3.20 -20.92 -19.04
C ASN A 39 1.73 -21.34 -18.80
N MET A 40 1.26 -21.56 -17.55
CA MET A 40 -0.05 -22.21 -17.34
C MET A 40 -1.18 -21.38 -16.69
N ASP A 41 -0.96 -20.15 -16.23
CA ASP A 41 -2.00 -19.36 -15.52
C ASP A 41 -2.55 -18.16 -16.30
N LEU A 42 -2.49 -18.17 -17.63
CA LEU A 42 -3.29 -17.23 -18.46
C LEU A 42 -4.60 -17.86 -18.96
N GLN A 43 -4.73 -19.19 -18.96
CA GLN A 43 -5.93 -19.88 -19.45
C GLN A 43 -7.01 -20.09 -18.37
N ARG A 44 -6.66 -20.00 -17.09
CA ARG A 44 -7.59 -20.17 -15.95
C ARG A 44 -8.09 -18.87 -15.33
N ILE A 45 -7.63 -17.70 -15.78
CA ILE A 45 -8.29 -16.45 -15.44
C ILE A 45 -9.68 -16.55 -16.08
N GLN A 46 -10.73 -16.71 -15.27
CA GLN A 46 -12.12 -16.63 -15.71
C GLN A 46 -12.39 -15.18 -16.15
N VAL A 47 -11.97 -14.83 -17.37
CA VAL A 47 -12.19 -13.52 -17.98
C VAL A 47 -13.55 -13.53 -18.68
N GLY A 48 -14.59 -13.20 -17.93
CA GLY A 48 -15.90 -12.86 -18.49
C GLY A 48 -15.85 -11.46 -19.09
N GLY A 49 -15.61 -11.34 -20.40
CA GLY A 49 -15.61 -10.05 -21.11
C GLY A 49 -15.14 -10.13 -22.57
N HIS A 50 -15.71 -9.30 -23.43
CA HIS A 50 -15.57 -9.30 -24.90
C HIS A 50 -14.11 -9.23 -25.40
N GLY A 51 -13.79 -9.90 -26.52
CA GLY A 51 -12.42 -10.14 -27.02
C GLY A 51 -11.53 -8.93 -27.30
N MET A 52 -12.06 -7.69 -27.31
CA MET A 52 -11.28 -6.45 -27.41
C MET A 52 -10.64 -6.07 -26.06
N PHE A 53 -11.41 -6.15 -24.96
CA PHE A 53 -10.91 -5.93 -23.60
C PHE A 53 -9.81 -6.92 -23.23
N LYS A 54 -9.89 -8.16 -23.73
CA LYS A 54 -8.84 -9.18 -23.58
C LYS A 54 -7.49 -8.76 -24.19
N ARG A 55 -7.49 -8.03 -25.31
CA ARG A 55 -6.25 -7.56 -25.95
C ARG A 55 -5.68 -6.33 -25.23
N LEU A 56 -6.53 -5.41 -24.81
CA LEU A 56 -6.13 -4.20 -24.09
C LEU A 56 -5.59 -4.53 -22.69
N GLY A 57 -6.27 -5.40 -21.94
CA GLY A 57 -5.79 -5.89 -20.63
C GLY A 57 -4.47 -6.65 -20.74
N LYS A 58 -4.29 -7.47 -21.79
CA LYS A 58 -2.99 -8.11 -22.07
C LYS A 58 -1.91 -7.09 -22.41
N HIS A 59 -2.23 -6.04 -23.16
CA HIS A 59 -1.30 -4.95 -23.45
C HIS A 59 -0.87 -4.22 -22.18
N CYS A 60 -1.78 -3.93 -21.25
CA CYS A 60 -1.43 -3.34 -19.96
C CYS A 60 -0.55 -4.26 -19.12
N TYR A 61 -0.90 -5.55 -19.03
CA TYR A 61 -0.09 -6.55 -18.35
C TYR A 61 1.33 -6.59 -18.94
N ASP A 62 1.44 -6.64 -20.28
CA ASP A 62 2.71 -6.59 -20.97
C ASP A 62 3.43 -5.25 -20.70
N ARG A 63 2.75 -4.10 -20.70
CA ARG A 63 3.34 -2.78 -20.40
C ARG A 63 3.93 -2.71 -19.00
N PHE A 64 3.23 -3.23 -17.99
CA PHE A 64 3.69 -3.20 -16.60
C PHE A 64 4.78 -4.24 -16.35
N THR A 65 4.60 -5.46 -16.86
CA THR A 65 5.52 -6.57 -16.59
C THR A 65 6.75 -6.55 -17.49
N LYS A 66 6.71 -5.92 -18.68
CA LYS A 66 7.84 -5.85 -19.62
C LYS A 66 8.26 -4.40 -19.85
N PRO A 67 9.46 -4.01 -19.40
CA PRO A 67 9.97 -2.66 -19.62
C PRO A 67 10.13 -2.33 -21.11
N ILE A 68 9.81 -1.09 -21.52
CA ILE A 68 9.98 -0.64 -22.92
C ILE A 68 11.45 -0.63 -23.36
N THR A 69 12.37 -0.59 -22.39
CA THR A 69 13.78 -0.23 -22.57
C THR A 69 14.65 -1.10 -23.50
N GLY A 70 14.11 -2.02 -24.29
CA GLY A 70 14.84 -2.77 -25.34
C GLY A 70 15.96 -3.69 -24.82
N GLY A 71 16.16 -3.78 -23.51
CA GLY A 71 17.10 -4.68 -22.86
C GLY A 71 16.42 -5.94 -22.32
N PHE A 72 17.20 -7.01 -22.14
CA PHE A 72 16.78 -8.25 -21.49
C PHE A 72 16.66 -8.06 -19.97
N TYR A 73 15.72 -7.24 -19.53
CA TYR A 73 15.36 -7.14 -18.12
C TYR A 73 14.28 -8.18 -17.78
N PRO A 74 14.36 -8.83 -16.61
CA PRO A 74 13.33 -9.78 -16.21
C PRO A 74 11.99 -9.06 -16.05
N SER A 75 10.91 -9.77 -16.36
CA SER A 75 9.58 -9.23 -16.17
C SER A 75 9.29 -8.96 -14.69
N ILE A 76 8.61 -7.86 -14.40
CA ILE A 76 8.14 -7.55 -13.04
C ILE A 76 7.07 -8.58 -12.67
N LYS A 77 7.31 -9.35 -11.60
CA LYS A 77 6.33 -10.25 -11.00
C LYS A 77 5.25 -9.43 -10.27
N LEU A 78 3.99 -9.84 -10.41
CA LEU A 78 2.86 -9.20 -9.72
C LEU A 78 2.89 -9.48 -8.20
N PRO A 79 2.41 -8.55 -7.35
CA PRO A 79 2.43 -8.71 -5.89
C PRO A 79 1.60 -9.88 -5.35
N SER A 80 0.49 -10.19 -6.02
CA SER A 80 -0.36 -11.37 -5.80
C SER A 80 -1.17 -11.65 -7.08
N MET A 81 -2.00 -12.69 -7.09
CA MET A 81 -2.85 -13.04 -8.25
C MET A 81 -4.34 -13.14 -7.87
N GLU A 82 -4.73 -12.66 -6.69
CA GLU A 82 -6.11 -12.74 -6.21
C GLU A 82 -7.02 -11.83 -7.04
N ASN A 83 -8.11 -12.38 -7.59
CA ASN A 83 -9.15 -11.67 -8.36
C ASN A 83 -8.60 -10.56 -9.26
N LEU A 84 -7.67 -10.92 -10.16
CA LEU A 84 -7.02 -9.95 -11.03
C LEU A 84 -8.00 -9.33 -12.04
N ILE A 85 -7.96 -8.00 -12.13
CA ILE A 85 -8.65 -7.19 -13.11
C ILE A 85 -7.61 -6.50 -13.98
N LEU A 86 -7.77 -6.59 -15.30
CA LEU A 86 -6.86 -6.03 -16.29
C LEU A 86 -7.58 -4.90 -17.04
N ARG A 87 -7.18 -3.65 -16.81
CA ARG A 87 -7.69 -2.49 -17.57
C ARG A 87 -6.74 -2.10 -18.69
N GLU A 88 -7.12 -1.07 -19.44
CA GLU A 88 -6.27 -0.53 -20.51
C GLU A 88 -4.95 0.03 -19.95
N SER A 89 -5.01 0.73 -18.81
CA SER A 89 -3.92 1.55 -18.29
C SER A 89 -3.41 1.15 -16.89
N TYR A 90 -4.11 0.27 -16.18
CA TYR A 90 -3.69 -0.28 -14.88
C TYR A 90 -4.11 -1.74 -14.69
N LEU A 91 -3.50 -2.38 -13.69
CA LEU A 91 -3.80 -3.72 -13.21
C LEU A 91 -4.26 -3.64 -11.76
N SER A 92 -5.19 -4.50 -11.34
CA SER A 92 -5.65 -4.54 -9.96
C SER A 92 -5.81 -5.97 -9.47
N SER A 93 -5.43 -6.23 -8.22
CA SER A 93 -5.90 -7.39 -7.47
C SER A 93 -6.96 -6.92 -6.50
N VAL A 94 -8.08 -7.62 -6.41
CA VAL A 94 -9.25 -7.17 -5.63
C VAL A 94 -9.55 -8.13 -4.47
N SER A 95 -9.81 -7.57 -3.28
CA SER A 95 -10.41 -8.31 -2.18
C SER A 95 -11.93 -8.27 -2.31
N PHE A 96 -12.56 -9.40 -2.63
CA PHE A 96 -14.03 -9.51 -2.62
C PHE A 96 -14.62 -9.39 -1.21
N LYS A 97 -13.83 -9.72 -0.19
CA LYS A 97 -14.19 -9.54 1.21
C LYS A 97 -14.34 -8.05 1.54
N ASP A 98 -13.31 -7.28 1.22
CA ASP A 98 -13.17 -5.86 1.60
C ASP A 98 -13.79 -4.90 0.58
N LYS A 99 -14.05 -5.38 -0.64
CA LYS A 99 -14.68 -4.63 -1.75
C LYS A 99 -13.86 -3.41 -2.18
N ILE A 100 -12.54 -3.57 -2.04
CA ILE A 100 -11.50 -2.61 -2.43
C ILE A 100 -10.32 -3.40 -3.04
N PRO A 101 -9.40 -2.73 -3.74
CA PRO A 101 -8.19 -3.38 -4.23
C PRO A 101 -7.30 -3.88 -3.08
N ASN A 102 -6.69 -5.06 -3.24
CA ASN A 102 -5.50 -5.47 -2.50
C ASN A 102 -4.30 -4.59 -2.89
N TRP A 103 -4.16 -4.35 -4.19
CA TRP A 103 -3.17 -3.45 -4.79
C TRP A 103 -3.61 -3.08 -6.20
N VAL A 104 -3.15 -1.93 -6.67
CA VAL A 104 -3.31 -1.45 -8.04
C VAL A 104 -1.94 -1.06 -8.57
N ALA A 105 -1.58 -1.59 -9.73
CA ALA A 105 -0.31 -1.39 -10.38
C ALA A 105 -0.47 -0.67 -11.72
N GLU A 106 0.33 0.36 -11.95
CA GLU A 106 0.30 1.17 -13.15
C GLU A 106 1.73 1.43 -13.64
N ARG A 107 1.87 1.59 -14.95
CA ARG A 107 3.07 2.12 -15.57
C ARG A 107 2.68 3.41 -16.27
N ILE A 108 3.30 4.51 -15.86
CA ILE A 108 3.02 5.83 -16.37
C ILE A 108 4.26 6.38 -17.08
N THR A 109 4.00 7.16 -18.11
CA THR A 109 4.96 7.93 -18.90
C THR A 109 4.44 9.35 -19.05
N ASP A 110 5.26 10.26 -19.60
CA ASP A 110 4.86 11.64 -19.81
C ASP A 110 3.63 11.73 -20.72
N GLU A 111 3.57 10.87 -21.75
CA GLU A 111 2.46 10.78 -22.69
C GLU A 111 1.15 10.36 -21.98
N THR A 112 1.21 9.34 -21.12
CA THR A 112 0.02 8.88 -20.38
C THR A 112 -0.51 9.97 -19.44
N CYS A 113 0.37 10.83 -18.89
CA CYS A 113 0.01 11.89 -17.95
C CYS A 113 -0.43 13.20 -18.64
N ASN A 114 -0.13 13.39 -19.92
CA ASN A 114 -0.37 14.64 -20.66
C ASN A 114 -1.28 14.46 -21.89
N GLY A 115 -1.97 13.32 -22.02
CA GLY A 115 -2.94 13.08 -23.09
C GLY A 115 -4.21 13.95 -23.04
N ILE A 116 -5.14 13.66 -23.95
CA ILE A 116 -6.32 14.47 -24.26
C ILE A 116 -7.55 14.20 -23.40
N ALA A 117 -7.57 13.14 -22.59
CA ALA A 117 -8.76 12.78 -21.82
C ALA A 117 -9.07 13.80 -20.71
N GLU A 118 -10.37 14.09 -20.56
CA GLU A 118 -10.88 15.06 -19.59
C GLU A 118 -11.66 14.38 -18.47
N ARG A 119 -11.17 14.57 -17.24
CA ARG A 119 -11.74 13.97 -16.02
C ARG A 119 -13.22 14.33 -15.81
N ALA A 120 -13.65 15.49 -16.28
CA ALA A 120 -15.03 15.97 -16.14
C ALA A 120 -16.07 15.02 -16.79
N ASN A 121 -15.64 14.21 -17.76
CA ASN A 121 -16.49 13.24 -18.46
C ASN A 121 -16.56 11.88 -17.76
N CYS A 122 -15.83 11.68 -16.66
CA CYS A 122 -15.75 10.40 -15.96
C CYS A 122 -16.71 10.35 -14.77
N ILE A 123 -17.34 9.18 -14.56
CA ILE A 123 -18.33 8.97 -13.49
C ILE A 123 -17.92 7.73 -12.69
N PHE A 124 -17.96 7.84 -11.37
CA PHE A 124 -17.78 6.69 -10.49
C PHE A 124 -18.86 5.65 -10.72
N GLN A 125 -18.46 4.41 -10.96
CA GLN A 125 -19.39 3.35 -11.33
C GLN A 125 -18.96 1.99 -10.79
N VAL A 126 -19.95 1.11 -10.68
CA VAL A 126 -19.77 -0.29 -10.29
C VAL A 126 -18.82 -0.96 -11.27
N ASP A 127 -17.93 -1.82 -10.76
CA ASP A 127 -17.00 -2.55 -11.60
C ASP A 127 -17.73 -3.67 -12.36
N PRO A 128 -17.75 -3.66 -13.72
CA PRO A 128 -18.47 -4.65 -14.51
C PRO A 128 -17.83 -6.05 -14.47
N GLU A 129 -16.55 -6.16 -14.06
CA GLU A 129 -15.83 -7.43 -13.95
C GLU A 129 -15.94 -8.05 -12.55
N VAL A 130 -16.53 -7.33 -11.59
CA VAL A 130 -16.76 -7.83 -10.23
C VAL A 130 -18.24 -8.20 -10.06
N PRO A 131 -18.58 -9.43 -9.64
CA PRO A 131 -19.95 -9.79 -9.31
C PRO A 131 -20.57 -8.83 -8.28
N LEU A 132 -21.82 -8.42 -8.49
CA LEU A 132 -22.50 -7.38 -7.68
C LEU A 132 -22.54 -7.64 -6.17
N ILE A 133 -22.47 -8.90 -5.75
CA ILE A 133 -22.41 -9.28 -4.32
C ILE A 133 -21.07 -8.89 -3.66
N TRP A 134 -20.02 -8.74 -4.46
CA TRP A 134 -18.67 -8.37 -4.03
C TRP A 134 -18.23 -7.01 -4.56
N SER A 135 -19.12 -6.28 -5.25
CA SER A 135 -18.84 -4.93 -5.71
C SER A 135 -19.33 -3.88 -4.73
N ALA A 136 -18.53 -2.83 -4.56
CA ALA A 136 -18.98 -1.58 -3.98
C ALA A 136 -19.87 -0.79 -4.96
N GLU A 137 -20.75 0.04 -4.42
CA GLU A 137 -21.66 0.93 -5.15
C GLU A 137 -21.51 2.37 -4.65
N ASN A 138 -21.95 3.35 -5.46
CA ASN A 138 -21.85 4.76 -5.07
C ASN A 138 -22.59 5.08 -3.76
N LYS A 139 -23.68 4.36 -3.48
CA LYS A 139 -24.48 4.53 -2.25
C LYS A 139 -23.69 4.19 -0.99
N ASP A 140 -22.71 3.29 -1.07
CA ASP A 140 -21.89 2.91 0.09
C ASP A 140 -20.98 4.06 0.53
N TYR A 141 -20.54 4.88 -0.45
CA TYR A 141 -19.69 6.04 -0.22
C TYR A 141 -20.48 7.31 0.12
N PHE A 142 -21.72 7.41 -0.38
CA PHE A 142 -22.57 8.58 -0.16
C PHE A 142 -22.82 8.80 1.33
N ALA A 143 -22.59 10.03 1.81
CA ALA A 143 -22.74 10.43 3.21
C ALA A 143 -21.95 9.58 4.25
N SER A 144 -20.98 8.78 3.82
CA SER A 144 -20.17 7.90 4.70
C SER A 144 -19.13 8.65 5.55
N GLY A 145 -18.86 9.91 5.21
CA GLY A 145 -17.72 10.67 5.74
C GLY A 145 -16.39 10.41 5.02
N TYR A 146 -16.35 9.48 4.07
CA TYR A 146 -15.18 9.17 3.26
C TYR A 146 -15.38 9.59 1.79
N SER A 147 -14.28 9.97 1.15
CA SER A 147 -14.23 10.17 -0.30
C SER A 147 -13.96 8.87 -1.04
N ARG A 148 -14.20 8.88 -2.35
CA ARG A 148 -13.79 7.84 -3.29
C ARG A 148 -12.35 8.09 -3.71
N GLY A 149 -11.41 7.46 -2.99
CA GLY A 149 -9.97 7.61 -3.17
C GLY A 149 -9.41 6.70 -4.26
N HIS A 150 -8.66 7.25 -5.20
CA HIS A 150 -8.08 6.47 -6.32
C HIS A 150 -6.74 5.85 -5.92
N MET A 151 -6.51 4.60 -6.30
CA MET A 151 -5.20 3.95 -6.20
C MET A 151 -4.34 4.21 -7.45
N ALA A 152 -4.92 4.06 -8.65
CA ALA A 152 -4.41 4.57 -9.92
C ALA A 152 -5.15 5.87 -10.26
N ALA A 153 -4.46 7.01 -10.24
CA ALA A 153 -5.13 8.31 -10.27
C ALA A 153 -5.52 8.71 -11.69
N ALA A 154 -6.74 9.22 -11.88
CA ALA A 154 -7.24 9.66 -13.19
C ALA A 154 -6.30 10.63 -13.94
N GLY A 155 -5.49 11.41 -13.22
CA GLY A 155 -4.52 12.35 -13.81
C GLY A 155 -3.31 11.69 -14.49
N GLN A 156 -3.08 10.40 -14.23
CA GLN A 156 -1.99 9.60 -14.81
C GLN A 156 -2.42 8.83 -16.08
N HIS A 157 -3.71 8.83 -16.41
CA HIS A 157 -4.29 8.01 -17.49
C HIS A 157 -5.05 8.84 -18.51
N LYS A 158 -4.43 9.91 -19.01
CA LYS A 158 -5.04 10.86 -19.94
C LYS A 158 -4.93 10.46 -21.42
N GLU A 159 -4.24 9.36 -21.73
CA GLU A 159 -4.00 8.90 -23.11
C GLU A 159 -5.31 8.71 -23.90
N THR A 160 -6.29 8.04 -23.30
CA THR A 160 -7.61 7.79 -23.89
C THR A 160 -8.72 8.06 -22.87
N ALA A 161 -9.93 8.39 -23.35
CA ALA A 161 -11.10 8.55 -22.49
C ALA A 161 -11.42 7.26 -21.72
N THR A 162 -11.25 6.10 -22.33
CA THR A 162 -11.41 4.78 -21.70
C THR A 162 -10.40 4.58 -20.57
N SER A 163 -9.11 4.80 -20.84
CA SER A 163 -8.05 4.68 -19.82
C SER A 163 -8.30 5.56 -18.59
N GLN A 164 -8.85 6.76 -18.78
CA GLN A 164 -9.21 7.63 -17.66
C GLN A 164 -10.49 7.17 -16.97
N SER A 165 -11.53 6.84 -17.73
CA SER A 165 -12.82 6.40 -17.20
C SER A 165 -12.71 5.10 -16.40
N ASP A 166 -11.84 4.16 -16.81
CA ASP A 166 -11.60 2.91 -16.10
C ASP A 166 -11.08 3.12 -14.67
N THR A 167 -10.46 4.27 -14.39
CA THR A 167 -9.98 4.61 -13.04
C THR A 167 -11.12 4.93 -12.07
N PHE A 168 -12.34 5.13 -12.58
CA PHE A 168 -13.53 5.42 -11.79
C PHE A 168 -14.33 4.17 -11.40
N TYR A 169 -13.85 2.97 -11.74
CA TYR A 169 -14.45 1.72 -11.24
C TYR A 169 -14.20 1.54 -9.76
N LEU A 170 -15.29 1.41 -9.00
CA LEU A 170 -15.26 1.43 -7.54
C LEU A 170 -14.40 0.31 -6.97
N THR A 171 -14.76 -0.94 -7.20
CA THR A 171 -14.11 -2.08 -6.54
C THR A 171 -12.69 -2.33 -7.04
N GLY A 172 -12.44 -2.09 -8.33
CA GLY A 172 -11.15 -2.32 -8.97
C GLY A 172 -10.09 -1.25 -8.68
N ASN A 173 -10.47 -0.04 -8.26
CA ASN A 173 -9.51 1.06 -8.11
C ASN A 173 -9.77 2.04 -6.94
N ILE A 174 -10.96 2.00 -6.34
CA ILE A 174 -11.39 2.98 -5.34
C ILE A 174 -11.45 2.35 -3.95
N LEU A 175 -11.09 3.15 -2.96
CA LEU A 175 -11.31 2.82 -1.55
C LEU A 175 -11.88 4.02 -0.77
N PRO A 176 -12.46 3.80 0.42
CA PRO A 176 -12.86 4.87 1.32
C PRO A 176 -11.63 5.62 1.84
N GLN A 177 -11.43 6.86 1.38
CA GLN A 177 -10.28 7.67 1.75
C GLN A 177 -10.70 8.94 2.48
N ASP A 178 -10.00 9.26 3.55
CA ASP A 178 -10.14 10.55 4.23
C ASP A 178 -9.95 11.71 3.24
N LEU A 179 -10.79 12.74 3.32
CA LEU A 179 -10.78 13.83 2.34
C LEU A 179 -9.50 14.66 2.38
N SER A 180 -8.97 14.91 3.58
CA SER A 180 -7.74 15.69 3.76
C SER A 180 -6.51 14.88 3.34
N ASN A 181 -6.55 13.55 3.52
CA ASN A 181 -5.53 12.66 2.98
C ASN A 181 -5.58 12.63 1.44
N ASN A 182 -6.76 12.37 0.86
CA ASN A 182 -6.98 12.23 -0.58
C ASN A 182 -6.55 13.49 -1.35
N GLY A 183 -7.09 14.66 -0.97
CA GLY A 183 -6.77 15.92 -1.65
C GLY A 183 -5.48 16.59 -1.16
N GLY A 184 -4.86 16.03 -0.11
CA GLY A 184 -3.66 16.57 0.51
C GLY A 184 -2.42 15.72 0.20
N ASP A 185 -1.95 14.97 1.20
CA ASP A 185 -0.66 14.30 1.11
C ASP A 185 -0.63 13.09 0.14
N TRP A 186 -1.76 12.41 -0.06
CA TRP A 186 -1.86 11.39 -1.10
C TRP A 186 -1.74 11.99 -2.50
N TYR A 187 -2.43 13.11 -2.74
CA TYR A 187 -2.32 13.87 -3.99
C TYR A 187 -0.89 14.38 -4.23
N ARG A 188 -0.16 14.78 -3.18
CA ARG A 188 1.27 15.13 -3.31
C ARG A 188 2.11 13.95 -3.83
N LEU A 189 1.85 12.72 -3.38
CA LEU A 189 2.52 11.52 -3.92
C LEU A 189 2.12 11.21 -5.37
N GLU A 190 0.86 11.45 -5.75
CA GLU A 190 0.41 11.33 -7.14
C GLU A 190 1.13 12.35 -8.05
N LEU A 191 1.27 13.59 -7.58
CA LEU A 191 2.03 14.64 -8.28
C LEU A 191 3.51 14.28 -8.42
N ILE A 192 4.13 13.71 -7.38
CA ILE A 192 5.52 13.22 -7.45
C ILE A 192 5.66 12.14 -8.50
N SER A 193 4.75 11.17 -8.52
CA SER A 193 4.76 10.06 -9.49
C SER A 193 4.70 10.61 -10.91
N ARG A 194 3.80 11.58 -11.16
CA ARG A 194 3.68 12.28 -12.44
C ARG A 194 4.90 13.14 -12.77
N GLU A 195 5.48 13.86 -11.83
CA GLU A 195 6.64 14.71 -12.10
C GLU A 195 7.86 13.89 -12.53
N LEU A 196 8.02 12.70 -11.95
CA LEU A 196 9.10 11.78 -12.32
C LEU A 196 9.05 11.41 -13.82
N THR A 197 7.89 11.42 -14.48
CA THR A 197 7.80 11.10 -15.91
C THR A 197 8.51 12.12 -16.81
N LYS A 198 8.78 13.34 -16.33
CA LYS A 198 9.57 14.34 -17.06
C LYS A 198 11.07 14.00 -17.09
N TYR A 199 11.53 13.22 -16.12
CA TYR A 199 12.94 12.85 -15.94
C TYR A 199 13.22 11.39 -16.27
N TYR A 200 12.20 10.54 -16.17
CA TYR A 200 12.27 9.09 -16.34
C TYR A 200 11.31 8.66 -17.43
N GLN A 201 11.79 7.76 -18.30
CA GLN A 201 10.98 7.25 -19.39
C GLN A 201 9.83 6.38 -18.89
N ASP A 202 10.09 5.56 -17.88
CA ASP A 202 9.09 4.66 -17.29
C ASP A 202 9.02 4.90 -15.78
N VAL A 203 7.81 5.13 -15.26
CA VAL A 203 7.54 5.17 -13.83
C VAL A 203 6.50 4.10 -13.51
N TYR A 204 6.90 3.11 -12.72
CA TYR A 204 6.05 2.05 -12.19
C TYR A 204 5.55 2.47 -10.82
N VAL A 205 4.24 2.42 -10.62
CA VAL A 205 3.60 2.74 -9.35
C VAL A 205 2.75 1.55 -8.91
N VAL A 206 2.85 1.18 -7.64
CA VAL A 206 1.91 0.25 -7.00
C VAL A 206 1.35 0.88 -5.74
N SER A 207 0.03 0.99 -5.68
CA SER A 207 -0.70 1.61 -4.58
C SER A 207 -1.67 0.60 -3.96
N GLY A 208 -1.97 0.73 -2.67
CA GLY A 208 -2.99 -0.11 -2.05
C GLY A 208 -3.29 0.23 -0.60
N PRO A 209 -4.31 -0.40 -0.01
CA PRO A 209 -4.63 -0.27 1.40
C PRO A 209 -3.67 -1.07 2.28
N LEU A 210 -3.62 -0.72 3.57
CA LEU A 210 -3.11 -1.59 4.61
C LEU A 210 -3.93 -1.44 5.91
N PHE A 211 -3.98 -2.54 6.67
CA PHE A 211 -4.72 -2.65 7.92
C PHE A 211 -3.74 -2.93 9.06
N ALA A 212 -3.50 -1.92 9.88
CA ALA A 212 -2.56 -1.95 11.00
C ALA A 212 -3.14 -1.15 12.18
N PRO A 213 -2.59 -1.29 13.41
CA PRO A 213 -3.01 -0.46 14.53
C PRO A 213 -2.99 1.02 14.16
N ASN A 214 -4.10 1.72 14.40
CA ASN A 214 -4.32 3.08 13.88
C ASN A 214 -3.26 4.09 14.34
N HIS A 215 -2.60 3.86 15.47
CA HIS A 215 -1.59 4.77 16.01
C HIS A 215 -0.24 4.66 15.28
N MET A 216 -0.01 3.60 14.50
CA MET A 216 1.28 3.38 13.84
C MET A 216 1.57 4.48 12.82
N ARG A 217 2.85 4.81 12.70
CA ARG A 217 3.41 5.70 11.68
C ARG A 217 4.55 5.01 10.96
N SER A 218 5.10 5.63 9.93
CA SER A 218 6.21 5.09 9.12
C SER A 218 7.40 4.61 9.98
N GLN A 219 7.75 5.35 11.03
CA GLN A 219 8.78 4.96 12.02
C GLN A 219 8.47 3.63 12.73
N ASP A 220 7.21 3.36 13.04
CA ASP A 220 6.80 2.13 13.74
C ASP A 220 6.83 0.93 12.78
N PHE A 221 6.45 1.13 11.51
CA PHE A 221 6.61 0.12 10.46
C PHE A 221 8.09 -0.21 10.18
N ILE A 222 8.96 0.81 10.17
CA ILE A 222 10.41 0.62 10.06
C ILE A 222 10.94 -0.24 11.22
N LYS A 223 10.57 0.11 12.46
CA LYS A 223 10.98 -0.65 13.66
C LYS A 223 10.45 -2.08 13.63
N LEU A 224 9.19 -2.28 13.21
CA LEU A 224 8.60 -3.60 13.06
C LEU A 224 9.39 -4.46 12.06
N ALA A 225 9.73 -3.89 10.90
CA ALA A 225 10.53 -4.58 9.90
C ALA A 225 11.90 -4.99 10.44
N GLN A 226 12.62 -4.06 11.09
CA GLN A 226 13.92 -4.31 11.71
C GLN A 226 13.85 -5.42 12.77
N ASN A 227 12.82 -5.40 13.62
CA ASN A 227 12.62 -6.41 14.66
C ASN A 227 12.39 -7.81 14.07
N LEU A 228 11.57 -7.92 13.01
CA LEU A 228 11.29 -9.20 12.36
C LEU A 228 12.48 -9.74 11.56
N GLU A 229 13.34 -8.86 11.03
CA GLU A 229 14.59 -9.29 10.41
C GLU A 229 15.58 -9.86 11.42
N ASN A 230 15.63 -9.29 12.64
CA ASN A 230 16.43 -9.84 13.72
C ASN A 230 15.96 -11.24 14.13
N ILE A 231 14.63 -11.48 14.15
CA ILE A 231 14.06 -12.82 14.42
C ILE A 231 14.46 -13.84 13.34
N LYS A 232 14.51 -13.46 12.05
CA LYS A 232 14.99 -14.37 10.98
C LYS A 232 16.46 -14.79 11.14
N ARG A 233 17.28 -14.04 11.88
CA ARG A 233 18.68 -14.40 12.18
C ARG A 233 18.79 -15.39 13.35
N GLU A 234 17.77 -15.47 14.20
CA GLU A 234 17.64 -16.55 15.17
C GLU A 234 17.05 -17.77 14.46
N THR A 235 17.92 -18.60 13.87
CA THR A 235 17.51 -19.90 13.33
C THR A 235 16.66 -20.64 14.37
N PRO A 236 15.47 -21.16 14.01
CA PRO A 236 14.78 -22.12 14.84
C PRO A 236 15.77 -23.27 15.17
N PRO A 237 15.74 -23.83 16.39
CA PRO A 237 16.54 -25.01 16.69
C PRO A 237 16.35 -26.05 15.58
N LYS A 238 17.44 -26.66 15.11
CA LYS A 238 17.46 -27.54 13.92
C LYS A 238 16.49 -28.73 13.97
N ASP A 239 15.83 -28.95 15.10
CA ASP A 239 14.91 -30.05 15.38
C ASP A 239 13.48 -29.58 15.73
N ALA A 240 13.15 -28.30 15.54
CA ALA A 240 11.83 -27.76 15.82
C ALA A 240 10.81 -28.14 14.73
N PHE A 241 10.31 -29.38 14.78
CA PHE A 241 9.01 -29.73 14.19
C PHE A 241 7.91 -29.39 15.19
N GLY A 242 7.30 -28.22 15.07
CA GLY A 242 6.17 -27.87 15.92
C GLY A 242 5.57 -26.52 15.59
N GLN A 243 4.24 -26.48 15.55
CA GLN A 243 3.47 -25.23 15.58
C GLN A 243 4.04 -24.29 16.65
N ILE A 244 4.16 -23.00 16.31
CA ILE A 244 4.44 -21.95 17.29
C ILE A 244 3.22 -21.90 18.22
N CYS A 245 3.28 -22.63 19.33
CA CYS A 245 2.36 -22.44 20.44
C CYS A 245 2.87 -21.24 21.23
N VAL A 246 2.16 -20.11 21.14
CA VAL A 246 2.38 -18.99 22.05
C VAL A 246 1.82 -19.41 23.40
N VAL A 247 2.68 -19.86 24.31
CA VAL A 247 2.28 -20.21 25.68
C VAL A 247 2.32 -18.93 26.50
N HIS A 248 1.18 -18.48 27.03
CA HIS A 248 1.18 -17.33 27.93
C HIS A 248 1.87 -17.70 29.25
N LYS A 249 2.65 -16.78 29.81
CA LYS A 249 3.35 -16.97 31.10
C LYS A 249 2.40 -17.41 32.23
N LYS A 250 1.16 -16.93 32.19
CA LYS A 250 0.11 -17.31 33.13
C LYS A 250 -0.20 -18.81 33.06
N ASP A 251 -0.35 -19.36 31.85
CA ASP A 251 -0.63 -20.78 31.64
C ASP A 251 0.52 -21.68 32.12
N VAL A 252 1.77 -21.23 31.94
CA VAL A 252 2.96 -21.94 32.45
C VAL A 252 2.99 -21.97 33.98
N LEU A 253 2.69 -20.83 34.61
CA LEU A 253 2.70 -20.71 36.07
C LEU A 253 1.53 -21.44 36.71
N ASP A 254 0.34 -21.36 36.12
CA ASP A 254 -0.85 -22.06 36.61
C ASP A 254 -0.66 -23.57 36.49
N LYS A 255 -0.05 -24.06 35.40
CA LYS A 255 0.29 -25.49 35.27
C LYS A 255 1.39 -25.96 36.21
N ALA A 256 2.40 -25.11 36.47
CA ALA A 256 3.46 -25.44 37.42
C ALA A 256 2.95 -25.52 38.88
N ARG A 257 1.98 -24.66 39.23
CA ARG A 257 1.28 -24.72 40.52
C ARG A 257 0.43 -25.97 40.65
N GLU A 258 -0.31 -26.32 39.59
CA GLU A 258 -1.14 -27.53 39.56
C GLU A 258 -0.30 -28.81 39.73
N LEU A 259 0.94 -28.80 39.24
CA LEU A 259 1.86 -29.95 39.30
C LEU A 259 2.78 -29.96 40.53
N GLY A 260 2.73 -28.93 41.39
CA GLY A 260 3.53 -28.85 42.63
C GLY A 260 5.05 -28.77 42.42
N ASP A 261 5.51 -28.38 41.22
CA ASP A 261 6.90 -28.56 40.76
C ASP A 261 7.59 -27.21 40.45
N GLU A 262 7.21 -26.13 41.17
CA GLU A 262 7.73 -24.76 40.97
C GLU A 262 9.27 -24.68 40.99
N LYS A 263 9.95 -25.59 41.69
CA LYS A 263 11.42 -25.60 41.86
C LYS A 263 12.19 -26.19 40.67
N LYS A 264 11.54 -26.81 39.69
CA LYS A 264 12.20 -27.40 38.50
C LYS A 264 12.09 -26.56 37.22
N ILE A 265 11.43 -25.40 37.29
CA ILE A 265 11.35 -24.51 36.13
C ILE A 265 12.75 -23.96 35.85
N ASN A 266 13.32 -24.33 34.70
CA ASN A 266 14.59 -23.77 34.24
C ASN A 266 14.42 -22.25 34.06
N PRO A 267 15.12 -21.40 34.83
CA PRO A 267 14.95 -19.95 34.73
C PRO A 267 15.35 -19.39 33.34
N LYS A 268 16.08 -20.16 32.53
CA LYS A 268 16.42 -19.80 31.13
C LYS A 268 15.27 -20.06 30.14
N LEU A 269 14.29 -20.92 30.47
CA LEU A 269 13.06 -21.13 29.70
C LEU A 269 11.96 -20.14 30.09
N VAL A 270 12.08 -19.53 31.28
CA VAL A 270 11.30 -18.36 31.66
C VAL A 270 11.91 -17.18 30.91
N VAL A 271 11.42 -16.92 29.70
CA VAL A 271 11.63 -15.61 29.08
C VAL A 271 11.19 -14.59 30.13
N LYS A 272 12.10 -13.70 30.54
CA LYS A 272 11.74 -12.53 31.36
C LYS A 272 10.81 -11.69 30.51
N SER A 273 9.54 -12.05 30.53
CA SER A 273 8.49 -11.24 29.98
C SER A 273 8.28 -10.12 31.00
N ASP A 274 9.05 -9.04 30.82
CA ASP A 274 8.57 -7.68 31.11
C ASP A 274 7.45 -7.29 30.12
N ILE A 275 6.74 -8.28 29.57
CA ILE A 275 5.44 -8.14 28.96
C ILE A 275 4.51 -7.84 30.14
N ARG A 276 4.46 -6.55 30.48
CA ARG A 276 3.25 -5.93 31.01
C ARG A 276 2.08 -6.47 30.17
N ASP A 277 0.93 -6.63 30.81
CA ASP A 277 -0.35 -7.08 30.23
C ASP A 277 -0.91 -6.07 29.18
N THR A 278 -0.03 -5.58 28.29
CA THR A 278 -0.16 -4.44 27.37
C THR A 278 0.40 -4.75 25.97
N SER A 279 0.66 -6.02 25.61
CA SER A 279 1.27 -6.38 24.31
C SER A 279 0.29 -6.87 23.24
N VAL A 280 -1.03 -6.73 23.46
CA VAL A 280 -2.03 -7.06 22.44
C VAL A 280 -2.30 -5.82 21.61
N GLU A 281 -1.75 -5.81 20.40
CA GLU A 281 -2.08 -4.80 19.40
C GLU A 281 -3.38 -5.17 18.69
N THR A 282 -4.29 -4.21 18.57
CA THR A 282 -5.58 -4.43 17.89
C THR A 282 -5.60 -3.67 16.56
N VAL A 283 -5.96 -4.38 15.49
CA VAL A 283 -6.28 -3.77 14.20
C VAL A 283 -7.78 -3.56 14.15
N THR A 284 -8.22 -2.29 14.18
CA THR A 284 -9.63 -1.92 14.07
C THR A 284 -9.82 -0.99 12.89
N TYR A 285 -10.79 -1.29 12.05
CA TYR A 285 -11.16 -0.49 10.89
C TYR A 285 -12.68 -0.41 10.74
N LYS A 286 -13.15 0.65 10.08
CA LYS A 286 -14.57 0.84 9.81
C LYS A 286 -14.96 0.11 8.53
N VAL A 287 -16.26 -0.14 8.39
CA VAL A 287 -16.89 -0.51 7.11
C VAL A 287 -17.99 0.50 6.80
N ILE A 288 -18.24 0.79 5.52
CA ILE A 288 -19.25 1.76 5.07
C ILE A 288 -20.27 1.11 4.14
N GLY A 289 -21.49 1.65 4.16
CA GLY A 289 -22.59 1.23 3.30
C GLY A 289 -23.16 -0.16 3.61
N ASP A 290 -24.22 -0.52 2.88
CA ASP A 290 -24.88 -1.82 3.01
C ASP A 290 -23.99 -2.96 2.51
N LYS A 291 -23.02 -2.65 1.65
CA LYS A 291 -22.03 -3.62 1.16
C LYS A 291 -20.89 -3.85 2.14
N LEU A 292 -20.79 -3.11 3.25
CA LEU A 292 -19.70 -3.23 4.22
C LEU A 292 -18.32 -3.08 3.55
N VAL A 293 -18.13 -1.99 2.81
CA VAL A 293 -16.85 -1.68 2.15
C VAL A 293 -15.82 -1.30 3.21
N SER A 294 -14.69 -2.00 3.26
CA SER A 294 -13.67 -1.77 4.29
C SER A 294 -12.98 -0.42 4.11
N VAL A 295 -12.86 0.33 5.20
CA VAL A 295 -12.08 1.58 5.28
C VAL A 295 -10.67 1.23 5.73
N PRO A 296 -9.63 1.35 4.89
CA PRO A 296 -8.28 1.02 5.31
C PRO A 296 -7.77 2.01 6.36
N THR A 297 -6.94 1.52 7.27
CA THR A 297 -6.31 2.34 8.32
C THR A 297 -5.22 3.24 7.75
N HIS A 298 -4.56 2.77 6.70
CA HIS A 298 -3.40 3.38 6.08
C HIS A 298 -3.39 3.01 4.59
N LEU A 299 -2.60 3.74 3.81
CA LEU A 299 -2.37 3.52 2.40
C LEU A 299 -0.87 3.38 2.16
N PHE A 300 -0.49 2.55 1.18
CA PHE A 300 0.88 2.47 0.72
C PHE A 300 1.00 2.89 -0.74
N LYS A 301 2.17 3.42 -1.11
CA LYS A 301 2.56 3.64 -2.49
C LYS A 301 4.01 3.23 -2.68
N ILE A 302 4.31 2.51 -3.75
CA ILE A 302 5.65 2.13 -4.20
C ILE A 302 5.86 2.78 -5.55
N ILE A 303 6.94 3.53 -5.70
CA ILE A 303 7.31 4.25 -6.91
C ILE A 303 8.69 3.76 -7.34
N LEU A 304 8.80 3.36 -8.59
CA LEU A 304 10.04 2.97 -9.25
C LEU A 304 10.11 3.70 -10.59
N ALA A 305 11.03 4.64 -10.74
CA ALA A 305 11.24 5.38 -11.97
C ALA A 305 12.56 4.94 -12.60
N VAL A 306 12.58 4.66 -13.91
CA VAL A 306 13.77 4.20 -14.64
C VAL A 306 13.95 4.95 -15.95
N ASN A 307 15.20 5.28 -16.28
CA ASN A 307 15.55 5.98 -17.52
C ASN A 307 16.66 5.25 -18.27
N PRO A 308 16.35 4.54 -19.38
CA PRO A 308 17.31 3.72 -20.11
C PRO A 308 18.34 4.52 -20.89
N LYS A 309 18.11 5.83 -21.09
CA LYS A 309 19.10 6.69 -21.72
C LYS A 309 20.22 6.91 -20.70
N LYS A 310 21.33 6.18 -20.86
CA LYS A 310 22.60 6.35 -20.13
C LYS A 310 22.77 7.80 -19.73
N VAL A 311 22.82 8.06 -18.42
CA VAL A 311 23.27 9.29 -17.74
C VAL A 311 23.27 10.48 -18.71
N GLN A 312 22.10 10.99 -19.09
CA GLN A 312 22.07 12.22 -19.87
C GLN A 312 22.57 13.34 -18.94
N ASN A 313 23.84 13.73 -19.11
CA ASN A 313 24.59 14.98 -18.85
C ASN A 313 24.24 15.92 -17.68
N ASN A 314 23.21 15.66 -16.86
CA ASN A 314 22.66 16.58 -15.85
C ASN A 314 22.62 15.97 -14.44
N GLY A 315 23.25 14.81 -14.21
CA GLY A 315 23.36 14.22 -12.87
C GLY A 315 22.13 13.43 -12.37
N THR A 316 21.09 13.26 -13.17
CA THR A 316 19.92 12.43 -12.80
C THR A 316 20.31 10.95 -12.68
N PRO A 317 19.99 10.27 -11.56
CA PRO A 317 20.33 8.85 -11.40
C PRO A 317 19.49 8.00 -12.37
N PRO A 318 20.03 6.86 -12.85
CA PRO A 318 19.35 6.00 -13.82
C PRO A 318 18.05 5.37 -13.26
N ILE A 319 17.88 5.39 -11.95
CA ILE A 319 16.72 4.89 -11.23
C ILE A 319 16.36 5.83 -10.07
N ALA A 320 15.08 5.97 -9.77
CA ALA A 320 14.59 6.49 -8.51
C ALA A 320 13.63 5.47 -7.88
N PHE A 321 13.73 5.27 -6.57
CA PHE A 321 12.91 4.31 -5.83
C PHE A 321 12.37 4.91 -4.54
N GLY A 322 11.11 4.65 -4.22
CA GLY A 322 10.50 5.09 -2.97
C GLY A 322 9.30 4.24 -2.61
N SER A 323 9.22 3.87 -1.33
CA SER A 323 8.06 3.19 -0.75
C SER A 323 7.56 4.03 0.42
N PHE A 324 6.24 4.21 0.50
CA PHE A 324 5.59 5.15 1.40
C PHE A 324 4.42 4.45 2.11
N ILE A 325 4.24 4.73 3.40
CA ILE A 325 3.05 4.37 4.17
C ILE A 325 2.48 5.64 4.79
N MET A 326 1.18 5.83 4.68
CA MET A 326 0.45 7.01 5.15
C MET A 326 -0.81 6.59 5.89
N ARG A 327 -1.17 7.28 6.97
CA ARG A 327 -2.44 7.06 7.66
C ARG A 327 -3.59 7.57 6.79
N ASN A 328 -4.70 6.84 6.78
CA ASN A 328 -5.94 7.25 6.11
C ASN A 328 -6.79 8.13 7.05
N GLU A 329 -6.17 9.17 7.57
CA GLU A 329 -6.74 10.07 8.56
C GLU A 329 -6.22 11.50 8.34
N PRO A 330 -6.91 12.50 8.90
CA PRO A 330 -6.40 13.85 8.95
C PRO A 330 -5.14 13.93 9.81
N GLU A 331 -4.12 14.62 9.30
CA GLU A 331 -2.92 14.93 10.06
C GLU A 331 -2.96 16.38 10.54
N ASN A 332 -2.78 16.60 11.84
CA ASN A 332 -2.82 17.93 12.46
C ASN A 332 -1.52 18.74 12.28
N LYS A 333 -0.48 18.10 11.74
CA LYS A 333 0.78 18.74 11.40
C LYS A 333 1.16 18.41 9.97
N ARG A 334 1.90 19.32 9.37
CA ARG A 334 2.43 19.15 8.02
C ARG A 334 3.61 18.19 8.06
N TYR A 335 3.55 17.14 7.25
CA TYR A 335 4.65 16.21 7.05
C TYR A 335 5.32 16.44 5.70
N LEU A 336 6.62 16.21 5.67
CA LEU A 336 7.34 16.07 4.42
C LEU A 336 7.03 14.71 3.82
N ILE A 337 7.10 14.60 2.50
CA ILE A 337 6.94 13.29 1.82
C ILE A 337 7.97 12.28 2.31
N SER A 338 9.15 12.74 2.72
CA SER A 338 10.17 11.88 3.34
C SER A 338 9.75 11.24 4.65
N ASP A 339 8.83 11.86 5.39
CA ASP A 339 8.38 11.35 6.69
C ASP A 339 7.48 10.12 6.53
N TYR A 340 6.87 9.96 5.35
CA TYR A 340 6.06 8.82 4.99
C TYR A 340 6.87 7.65 4.43
N MET A 341 8.14 7.89 4.08
CA MET A 341 8.98 6.88 3.46
C MET A 341 9.25 5.72 4.43
N VAL A 342 9.14 4.50 3.93
CA VAL A 342 9.50 3.26 4.63
C VAL A 342 10.29 2.33 3.72
N PRO A 343 11.13 1.41 4.22
CA PRO A 343 11.65 0.31 3.43
C PRO A 343 10.53 -0.50 2.78
N LEU A 344 10.74 -0.99 1.55
CA LEU A 344 9.77 -1.84 0.85
C LEU A 344 9.33 -3.03 1.71
N LYS A 345 10.28 -3.56 2.50
CA LYS A 345 10.03 -4.69 3.40
C LYS A 345 8.95 -4.42 4.44
N SER A 346 8.83 -3.17 4.87
CA SER A 346 7.81 -2.75 5.83
C SER A 346 6.39 -2.93 5.26
N ILE A 347 6.21 -2.65 3.96
CA ILE A 347 4.95 -2.87 3.27
C ILE A 347 4.69 -4.38 3.10
N GLU A 348 5.68 -5.15 2.64
CA GLU A 348 5.54 -6.61 2.47
C GLU A 348 5.11 -7.32 3.77
N ILE A 349 5.72 -6.94 4.90
CA ILE A 349 5.44 -7.55 6.20
C ILE A 349 4.00 -7.32 6.63
N VAL A 350 3.48 -6.11 6.43
CA VAL A 350 2.15 -5.72 6.93
C VAL A 350 1.04 -6.15 5.97
N THR A 351 1.31 -6.13 4.67
CA THR A 351 0.31 -6.49 3.63
C THR A 351 0.29 -7.98 3.31
N GLY A 352 1.40 -8.70 3.55
CA GLY A 352 1.57 -10.07 3.08
C GLY A 352 1.77 -10.21 1.57
N LEU A 353 1.89 -9.10 0.84
CA LEU A 353 2.13 -9.08 -0.61
C LEU A 353 3.61 -9.28 -0.95
N ASP A 354 3.88 -9.85 -2.12
CA ASP A 354 5.24 -10.17 -2.57
C ASP A 354 5.75 -9.15 -3.60
N PHE A 355 6.47 -8.12 -3.14
CA PHE A 355 7.06 -7.12 -4.02
C PHE A 355 8.47 -7.50 -4.53
N SER A 356 8.87 -8.78 -4.43
CA SER A 356 10.18 -9.23 -4.91
C SER A 356 10.40 -8.95 -6.39
N GLY A 357 9.33 -8.96 -7.20
CA GLY A 357 9.39 -8.67 -8.63
C GLY A 357 9.94 -7.28 -8.95
N ILE A 358 9.42 -6.26 -8.26
CA ILE A 358 9.88 -4.87 -8.39
C ILE A 358 11.34 -4.76 -7.92
N LYS A 359 11.66 -5.44 -6.82
CA LYS A 359 13.00 -5.48 -6.23
C LYS A 359 14.04 -6.08 -7.18
N GLU A 360 13.75 -7.24 -7.75
CA GLU A 360 14.63 -7.91 -8.69
C GLU A 360 14.83 -7.09 -9.96
N PHE A 361 13.76 -6.48 -10.47
CA PHE A 361 13.85 -5.59 -11.61
C PHE A 361 14.77 -4.39 -11.33
N ALA A 362 14.56 -3.66 -10.22
CA ALA A 362 15.39 -2.51 -9.84
C ALA A 362 16.88 -2.86 -9.71
N ILE A 363 17.19 -3.99 -9.05
CA ILE A 363 18.57 -4.48 -8.89
C ILE A 363 19.20 -4.80 -10.24
N ASN A 364 18.49 -5.54 -11.10
CA ASN A 364 19.01 -5.94 -12.41
C ASN A 364 19.15 -4.76 -13.36
N TYR A 365 18.24 -3.80 -13.25
CA TYR A 365 18.32 -2.53 -13.97
C TYR A 365 19.57 -1.74 -13.59
N LEU A 366 19.85 -1.57 -12.29
CA LEU A 366 21.07 -0.93 -11.82
C LEU A 366 22.33 -1.66 -12.30
N LYS A 367 22.39 -2.99 -12.14
CA LYS A 367 23.52 -3.81 -12.60
C LYS A 367 23.87 -3.58 -14.07
N ALA A 368 22.88 -3.37 -14.92
CA ALA A 368 23.08 -3.13 -16.34
C ALA A 368 23.49 -1.70 -16.68
N ASN A 369 23.09 -0.71 -15.86
CA ASN A 369 23.17 0.70 -16.23
C ASN A 369 24.20 1.54 -15.44
N ILE A 370 24.82 1.00 -14.36
CA ILE A 370 25.88 1.69 -13.62
C ILE A 370 27.21 0.91 -13.58
N PRO A 371 28.36 1.59 -13.39
CA PRO A 371 29.65 0.90 -13.30
C PRO A 371 29.67 -0.13 -12.16
N LYS A 372 30.28 -1.31 -12.42
CA LYS A 372 30.37 -2.41 -11.44
C LYS A 372 30.94 -1.98 -10.08
N LYS A 373 31.88 -1.03 -10.06
CA LYS A 373 32.48 -0.48 -8.82
C LYS A 373 31.44 0.26 -7.98
N ASP A 374 30.56 1.02 -8.62
CA ASP A 374 29.54 1.83 -7.96
C ASP A 374 28.40 0.92 -7.52
N PHE A 375 28.01 -0.05 -8.35
CA PHE A 375 27.08 -1.11 -7.94
C PHE A 375 27.59 -1.91 -6.73
N LYS A 376 28.87 -2.28 -6.68
CA LYS A 376 29.47 -2.94 -5.51
C LYS A 376 29.47 -2.05 -4.26
N LYS A 377 29.62 -0.72 -4.41
CA LYS A 377 29.49 0.23 -3.29
C LYS A 377 28.05 0.27 -2.77
N LEU A 378 27.05 0.27 -3.66
CA LEU A 378 25.63 0.17 -3.26
C LEU A 378 25.38 -1.09 -2.42
N LEU A 379 25.89 -2.24 -2.87
CA LEU A 379 25.74 -3.52 -2.14
C LEU A 379 26.58 -3.61 -0.85
N LYS A 380 27.65 -2.82 -0.73
CA LYS A 380 28.55 -2.82 0.43
C LYS A 380 28.06 -1.96 1.60
N TYR A 381 26.93 -1.28 1.47
CA TYR A 381 26.17 -0.77 2.63
C TYR A 381 25.58 -1.99 3.39
N GLN A 382 26.48 -2.75 4.02
CA GLN A 382 26.27 -4.08 4.58
C GLN A 382 25.45 -3.99 5.86
N GLY A 383 24.21 -4.45 5.78
CA GLY A 383 23.29 -4.57 6.91
C GLY A 383 21.84 -4.69 6.46
N HIS A 384 21.56 -4.13 5.28
CA HIS A 384 20.24 -3.99 4.68
C HIS A 384 20.13 -4.79 3.39
N ASP A 385 18.92 -5.23 3.03
CA ASP A 385 18.71 -5.96 1.79
C ASP A 385 19.05 -5.08 0.55
N GLY A 386 19.25 -5.71 -0.61
CA GLY A 386 19.64 -4.99 -1.83
C GLY A 386 18.71 -3.84 -2.23
N VAL A 387 17.42 -3.88 -1.90
CA VAL A 387 16.49 -2.78 -2.17
C VAL A 387 16.46 -1.75 -1.07
N GLU A 388 16.67 -2.11 0.18
CA GLU A 388 16.86 -1.13 1.25
C GLU A 388 18.10 -0.25 1.01
N SER A 389 19.16 -0.83 0.42
CA SER A 389 20.32 -0.05 -0.05
C SER A 389 19.98 0.88 -1.23
N ILE A 390 19.15 0.42 -2.19
CA ILE A 390 18.66 1.23 -3.33
C ILE A 390 17.73 2.34 -2.83
N TYR A 391 16.82 2.00 -1.92
CA TYR A 391 15.88 2.90 -1.28
C TYR A 391 16.58 4.01 -0.52
N SER A 392 17.79 3.78 -0.01
CA SER A 392 18.58 4.83 0.66
C SER A 392 19.31 5.71 -0.35
N ILE A 393 19.91 5.11 -1.40
CA ILE A 393 20.89 5.78 -2.28
C ILE A 393 20.27 6.37 -3.56
N CYS A 394 19.20 5.76 -4.06
CA CYS A 394 18.48 6.17 -5.27
C CYS A 394 17.08 6.65 -4.91
N ASN A 395 16.94 7.32 -3.77
CA ASN A 395 15.62 7.63 -3.24
C ASN A 395 14.96 8.77 -4.05
N VAL A 396 13.63 8.73 -4.15
CA VAL A 396 12.85 9.74 -4.92
C VAL A 396 13.11 11.16 -4.42
N ARG A 397 13.33 11.35 -3.12
CA ARG A 397 13.63 12.66 -2.52
C ARG A 397 14.93 13.25 -3.09
N ASP A 398 16.01 12.49 -3.14
CA ASP A 398 17.32 12.95 -3.60
C ASP A 398 17.32 13.19 -5.11
N THR A 399 16.59 12.36 -5.85
CA THR A 399 16.35 12.56 -7.28
C THR A 399 15.73 13.92 -7.58
N LEU A 400 14.73 14.33 -6.79
CA LEU A 400 13.98 15.56 -7.01
C LEU A 400 14.70 16.81 -6.49
N LYS A 401 15.81 16.69 -5.75
CA LYS A 401 16.65 17.84 -5.31
C LYS A 401 17.43 18.50 -6.46
N HIS A 402 17.67 17.79 -7.56
CA HIS A 402 18.54 18.25 -8.65
C HIS A 402 17.80 18.94 -9.82
N GLY A 403 16.46 18.98 -9.81
CA GLY A 403 15.64 19.68 -10.81
C GLY A 403 15.15 21.03 -10.31
N THR A 404 15.27 22.09 -11.13
CA THR A 404 14.91 23.48 -10.77
C THR A 404 13.43 23.68 -10.41
N ASN A 405 12.51 22.84 -10.89
CA ASN A 405 11.08 22.84 -10.49
C ASN A 405 10.69 21.70 -9.52
N ALA A 406 11.45 20.60 -9.50
CA ALA A 406 11.20 19.41 -8.68
C ALA A 406 11.41 19.65 -7.17
N GLN A 407 12.23 20.64 -6.82
CA GLN A 407 12.42 21.07 -5.44
C GLN A 407 11.11 21.51 -4.78
N SER A 408 10.18 22.18 -5.48
CA SER A 408 8.91 22.63 -4.87
C SER A 408 7.97 21.49 -4.47
N ILE A 409 8.05 20.34 -5.17
CA ILE A 409 7.17 19.18 -4.98
C ILE A 409 7.68 18.29 -3.84
N CYS A 410 9.00 18.15 -3.69
CA CYS A 410 9.62 17.42 -2.58
C CYS A 410 9.92 18.26 -1.34
N ILE A 411 10.05 19.58 -1.51
CA ILE A 411 10.42 20.55 -0.48
C ILE A 411 9.25 21.51 -0.32
N ASP A 412 8.23 21.03 0.39
CA ASP A 412 7.55 21.86 1.39
C ASP A 412 6.81 23.12 0.89
N LYS A 413 6.41 23.23 -0.39
CA LYS A 413 5.37 24.18 -0.81
C LYS A 413 4.14 23.42 -1.33
N ASP A 414 3.17 23.25 -0.43
CA ASP A 414 1.85 22.77 -0.79
C ASP A 414 1.29 23.82 -1.75
N SER A 415 0.89 23.39 -2.96
CA SER A 415 0.14 24.30 -3.83
C SER A 415 -1.10 24.81 -3.08
N ASP A 416 -1.59 26.00 -3.38
CA ASP A 416 -2.82 26.53 -2.77
C ASP A 416 -3.99 25.55 -2.88
N ARG A 417 -3.97 24.70 -3.93
CA ARG A 417 -4.89 23.58 -4.11
C ARG A 417 -4.82 22.55 -2.98
N VAL A 418 -3.62 22.11 -2.57
CA VAL A 418 -3.43 21.10 -1.51
C VAL A 418 -3.94 21.63 -0.18
N GLU A 419 -3.61 22.87 0.17
CA GLU A 419 -4.11 23.49 1.41
C GLU A 419 -5.62 23.69 1.37
N ALA A 420 -6.18 24.12 0.25
CA ALA A 420 -7.64 24.24 0.09
C ALA A 420 -8.37 22.91 0.30
N TRP A 421 -7.86 21.81 -0.25
CA TRP A 421 -8.45 20.48 -0.07
C TRP A 421 -8.33 19.99 1.38
N ARG A 422 -7.20 20.27 2.04
CA ARG A 422 -7.01 19.96 3.46
C ARG A 422 -8.04 20.69 4.32
N HIS A 423 -8.22 21.99 4.09
CA HIS A 423 -9.26 22.79 4.76
C HIS A 423 -10.68 22.28 4.49
N LEU A 424 -10.99 21.92 3.24
CA LEU A 424 -12.29 21.34 2.87
C LEU A 424 -12.57 20.05 3.65
N GLY A 425 -11.57 19.18 3.80
CA GLY A 425 -11.65 17.96 4.59
C GLY A 425 -11.94 18.25 6.07
N TYR A 426 -11.20 19.18 6.67
CA TYR A 426 -11.42 19.57 8.07
C TYR A 426 -12.82 20.16 8.32
N ILE A 427 -13.35 20.97 7.39
CA ILE A 427 -14.72 21.50 7.48
C ILE A 427 -15.73 20.35 7.55
N LYS A 428 -15.64 19.38 6.62
CA LYS A 428 -16.54 18.22 6.57
C LYS A 428 -16.51 17.40 7.85
N LEU A 429 -15.33 17.23 8.42
CA LEU A 429 -15.10 16.41 9.60
C LEU A 429 -15.43 17.11 10.93
N SER A 430 -15.58 18.44 10.93
CA SER A 430 -15.94 19.20 12.12
C SER A 430 -17.25 18.64 12.72
N LYS A 431 -17.25 18.32 14.01
CA LYS A 431 -18.40 17.70 14.69
C LYS A 431 -19.15 18.71 15.54
N THR A 432 -18.49 19.79 15.96
CA THR A 432 -19.06 20.81 16.83
C THR A 432 -19.00 22.20 16.19
N LYS A 433 -19.85 23.11 16.69
CA LYS A 433 -19.87 24.51 16.25
C LYS A 433 -18.52 25.19 16.49
N GLN A 434 -17.94 24.98 17.67
CA GLN A 434 -16.66 25.56 18.08
C GLN A 434 -15.50 25.12 17.17
N GLU A 435 -15.40 23.82 16.86
CA GLU A 435 -14.37 23.31 15.95
C GLU A 435 -14.44 23.98 14.57
N LEU A 436 -15.66 24.16 14.05
CA LEU A 436 -15.88 24.76 12.75
C LEU A 436 -15.52 26.26 12.74
N GLU A 437 -15.89 27.01 13.79
CA GLU A 437 -15.56 28.44 13.94
C GLU A 437 -14.05 28.68 14.08
N GLU A 438 -13.36 27.89 14.90
CA GLU A 438 -11.91 27.98 15.08
C GLU A 438 -11.17 27.67 13.77
N LEU A 439 -11.63 26.66 13.04
CA LEU A 439 -11.09 26.31 11.73
C LEU A 439 -11.32 27.44 10.72
N TRP A 440 -12.53 27.98 10.64
CA TRP A 440 -12.89 29.04 9.70
C TRP A 440 -12.13 30.33 9.97
N SER A 441 -11.92 30.68 11.24
CA SER A 441 -11.08 31.81 11.64
C SER A 441 -9.63 31.66 11.16
N LYS A 442 -9.06 30.46 11.24
CA LYS A 442 -7.72 30.16 10.71
C LYS A 442 -7.66 30.30 9.20
N ILE A 443 -8.67 29.79 8.48
CA ILE A 443 -8.78 29.89 7.01
C ILE A 443 -8.82 31.36 6.58
N LYS A 444 -9.69 32.18 7.20
CA LYS A 444 -9.82 33.61 6.92
C LYS A 444 -8.54 34.39 7.20
N LYS A 445 -7.80 34.04 8.26
CA LYS A 445 -6.55 34.71 8.62
C LYS A 445 -5.46 34.54 7.54
N VAL A 446 -5.46 33.42 6.84
CA VAL A 446 -4.51 33.14 5.74
C VAL A 446 -5.06 33.64 4.39
N GLY A 447 -6.34 33.98 4.30
CA GLY A 447 -6.99 34.55 3.11
C GLY A 447 -7.44 33.53 2.07
N TYR A 448 -7.45 32.23 2.42
CA TYR A 448 -7.82 31.15 1.50
C TYR A 448 -9.31 31.15 1.10
N ASP A 449 -10.17 31.79 1.88
CA ASP A 449 -11.60 31.93 1.62
C ASP A 449 -11.91 32.85 0.42
N LYS A 450 -11.06 33.86 0.19
CA LYS A 450 -11.32 34.94 -0.78
C LYS A 450 -11.41 34.42 -2.22
N GLU A 451 -10.56 33.48 -2.60
CA GLU A 451 -10.48 32.95 -3.97
C GLU A 451 -11.12 31.57 -4.12
N ASN A 452 -11.53 30.90 -3.03
CA ASN A 452 -12.02 29.53 -3.07
C ASN A 452 -13.53 29.42 -2.82
N ILE A 453 -14.32 29.48 -3.90
CA ILE A 453 -15.79 29.38 -3.87
C ILE A 453 -16.25 28.02 -3.29
N PHE A 454 -15.55 26.93 -3.60
CA PHE A 454 -15.91 25.60 -3.11
C PHE A 454 -15.76 25.48 -1.59
N LEU A 455 -14.70 26.06 -1.04
CA LEU A 455 -14.44 26.07 0.40
C LEU A 455 -15.53 26.82 1.16
N ARG A 456 -15.96 27.98 0.64
CA ARG A 456 -17.08 28.76 1.20
C ARG A 456 -18.40 28.00 1.15
N LYS A 457 -18.72 27.38 0.01
CA LYS A 457 -19.94 26.58 -0.13
C LYS A 457 -19.99 25.45 0.91
N GLU A 458 -18.89 24.72 1.05
CA GLU A 458 -18.81 23.62 2.01
C GLU A 458 -18.93 24.09 3.47
N TYR A 459 -18.33 25.24 3.81
CA TYR A 459 -18.51 25.85 5.13
C TYR A 459 -19.98 26.18 5.41
N VAL A 460 -20.67 26.82 4.46
CA VAL A 460 -22.09 27.16 4.59
C VAL A 460 -22.95 25.91 4.77
N ASP A 461 -22.71 24.87 3.95
CA ASP A 461 -23.43 23.60 4.05
C ASP A 461 -23.17 22.93 5.42
N LYS A 462 -21.94 23.03 5.94
CA LYS A 462 -21.60 22.51 7.26
C LYS A 462 -22.21 23.32 8.42
N CYS A 463 -22.26 24.65 8.32
CA CYS A 463 -22.95 25.51 9.29
C CYS A 463 -24.42 25.11 9.41
N LYS A 464 -25.11 24.94 8.28
CA LYS A 464 -26.50 24.47 8.24
C LYS A 464 -26.66 23.11 8.91
N PHE A 465 -25.76 22.17 8.60
CA PHE A 465 -25.77 20.84 9.23
C PHE A 465 -25.60 20.89 10.75
N LEU A 466 -24.76 21.81 11.26
CA LEU A 466 -24.53 21.99 12.69
C LEU A 466 -25.55 22.93 13.38
N GLY A 467 -26.57 23.41 12.65
CA GLY A 467 -27.56 24.35 13.18
C GLY A 467 -26.93 25.69 13.59
N MET A 468 -25.90 26.12 12.87
CA MET A 468 -25.31 27.47 12.95
C MET A 468 -25.96 28.33 11.88
N ASP A 469 -26.16 29.61 12.19
CA ASP A 469 -26.44 30.58 11.15
C ASP A 469 -25.11 30.90 10.46
N PRO A 470 -24.92 30.54 9.18
CA PRO A 470 -23.80 31.10 8.45
C PRO A 470 -24.10 32.58 8.31
N GLU A 471 -23.52 33.43 9.19
CA GLU A 471 -23.57 34.88 9.05
C GLU A 471 -23.48 35.26 7.56
N GLU A 472 -24.32 36.19 7.09
CA GLU A 472 -24.32 36.67 5.71
C GLU A 472 -22.89 37.02 5.27
N PHE A 473 -22.27 36.18 4.44
CA PHE A 473 -20.89 36.32 3.95
C PHE A 473 -20.81 36.14 2.44
#